data_AF-A0A7S0FSB5-F1
#
_entry.id   AF-A0A7S0FSB5-F1
#
_cell.length_a   1.000
_cell.length_b   1.000
_cell.length_c   1.000
_cell.angle_alpha   90.00
_cell.angle_beta   90.00
_cell.angle_gamma   90.00
#
_symmetry.space_group_name_H-M   'P 1'
#
loop_
_entity.id
_entity.type
_entity.pdbx_description
1 polymer ?
#
loop_
_entity_poly.entity_id
_entity_poly.type
_entity_poly.pdbx_seq_one_letter_code
_entity_poly.pdbx_strand_id
1 'polypeptide(L)'
;MVTTRGQSKRRDAEVLTSAPPPYHSVLFVLLAGIVFVKCLPTLEQIDEEATVETLTNGLFVGPATLAIIRLLIAAFVLGVVAMRVLGPGLSPQPTYLPQSKLKSAPIRLVGLRSLAPFTLWCWVLLGVTFALTGTVPLLYAMDRTDLMHPWHLRLALLAFEVSAPCSFLVSTVVKFALWPHAYRSKGSEGTKIFRSFYGIVTHNLNVIFVIAEVALLGGLPVVMSHVAISPMVGLAYIIFAWAMANRLGEEGSGPQYLYFFLDTTLGWTTTKALVALLLVLLIFYVAFSVIDDVLEHLEGGLLVHLISCILASCLACKIR
;
A
#
# COMPACT_ATOMS: atom_id res chain seq x y z
N MET A 1 30.59 -13.75 -22.75
CA MET A 1 30.72 -12.56 -23.63
C MET A 1 29.31 -12.17 -24.07
N VAL A 2 28.66 -11.26 -23.35
CA VAL A 2 27.28 -10.81 -23.65
C VAL A 2 27.41 -9.62 -24.59
N THR A 3 27.02 -9.80 -25.85
CA THR A 3 27.04 -8.78 -26.88
C THR A 3 26.01 -7.70 -26.57
N THR A 4 26.47 -6.55 -26.09
CA THR A 4 25.72 -5.28 -26.02
C THR A 4 25.51 -4.72 -27.43
N ARG A 5 24.72 -5.41 -28.26
CA ARG A 5 24.29 -4.91 -29.56
C ARG A 5 22.88 -4.35 -29.45
N GLY A 6 22.76 -3.03 -29.59
CA GLY A 6 21.46 -2.39 -29.83
C GLY A 6 21.14 -1.15 -29.02
N GLN A 7 22.10 -0.25 -28.75
CA GLN A 7 21.74 1.16 -28.57
C GLN A 7 21.34 1.72 -29.95
N SER A 8 20.16 1.33 -30.39
CA SER A 8 19.42 2.03 -31.44
C SER A 8 19.41 3.51 -31.07
N LYS A 9 19.90 4.37 -31.96
CA LYS A 9 19.69 5.83 -31.95
C LYS A 9 18.22 6.08 -31.59
N ARG A 10 17.93 6.39 -30.32
CA ARG A 10 16.65 7.00 -29.95
C ARG A 10 16.69 8.34 -30.66
N ARG A 11 16.02 8.41 -31.82
CA ARG A 11 15.59 9.69 -32.43
C ARG A 11 15.15 10.59 -31.29
N ASP A 12 15.51 11.86 -31.34
CA ASP A 12 15.01 12.89 -30.43
C ASP A 12 13.48 12.82 -30.42
N ALA A 13 12.96 11.97 -29.53
CA ALA A 13 11.56 11.69 -29.46
C ALA A 13 10.96 12.95 -28.88
N GLU A 14 10.07 13.56 -29.67
CA GLU A 14 9.34 14.75 -29.29
C GLU A 14 8.79 14.56 -27.87
N VAL A 15 9.16 15.47 -26.97
CA VAL A 15 8.72 15.40 -25.58
C VAL A 15 7.23 15.69 -25.58
N LEU A 16 6.44 14.71 -25.18
CA LEU A 16 5.00 14.89 -25.04
C LEU A 16 4.72 16.01 -24.05
N THR A 17 3.83 16.92 -24.42
CA THR A 17 3.34 18.00 -23.55
C THR A 17 2.26 17.50 -22.58
N SER A 18 1.58 16.41 -22.93
CA SER A 18 0.55 15.79 -22.10
C SER A 18 0.42 14.29 -22.41
N ALA A 19 -0.10 13.53 -21.44
CA ALA A 19 -0.42 12.11 -21.59
C ALA A 19 -1.74 11.82 -20.87
N PRO A 20 -2.89 12.23 -21.45
CA PRO A 20 -4.19 11.99 -20.84
C PRO A 20 -4.45 10.48 -20.69
N PRO A 21 -5.21 10.06 -19.66
CA PRO A 21 -5.57 8.66 -19.51
C PRO A 21 -6.39 8.20 -20.72
N PRO A 22 -6.15 6.98 -21.25
CA PRO A 22 -6.91 6.47 -22.38
C PRO A 22 -8.35 6.22 -21.97
N TYR A 23 -9.30 6.44 -22.88
CA TYR A 23 -10.74 6.40 -22.58
C TYR A 23 -11.18 5.11 -21.90
N HIS A 24 -10.60 3.95 -22.28
CA HIS A 24 -10.93 2.66 -21.69
C HIS A 24 -10.44 2.54 -20.23
N SER A 25 -9.34 3.19 -19.84
CA SER A 25 -8.89 3.25 -18.44
C SER A 25 -9.80 4.18 -17.62
N VAL A 26 -10.22 5.31 -18.21
CA VAL A 26 -11.17 6.23 -17.57
C VAL A 26 -12.50 5.53 -17.34
N LEU A 27 -13.04 4.86 -18.37
CA LEU A 27 -14.27 4.09 -18.27
C LEU A 27 -14.16 2.99 -17.22
N PHE A 28 -13.04 2.25 -17.18
CA PHE A 28 -12.79 1.25 -16.15
C PHE A 28 -12.82 1.85 -14.74
N VAL A 29 -12.08 2.93 -14.48
CA VAL A 29 -12.04 3.60 -13.17
C VAL A 29 -13.41 4.13 -12.76
N LEU A 30 -14.17 4.70 -13.71
CA LEU A 30 -15.53 5.18 -13.45
C LEU A 30 -16.50 4.04 -13.12
N LEU A 31 -16.51 2.98 -13.92
CA LEU A 31 -17.39 1.82 -13.68
C LEU A 31 -17.04 1.12 -12.37
N ALA A 32 -15.75 0.89 -12.10
CA ALA A 32 -15.29 0.35 -10.83
C ALA A 32 -15.71 1.24 -9.66
N GLY A 33 -15.54 2.56 -9.78
CA GLY A 33 -15.97 3.53 -8.77
C GLY A 33 -17.48 3.47 -8.51
N ILE A 34 -18.31 3.40 -9.55
CA ILE A 34 -19.78 3.26 -9.40
C ILE A 34 -20.12 1.97 -8.67
N VAL A 35 -19.49 0.85 -9.03
CA VAL A 35 -19.72 -0.44 -8.37
C VAL A 35 -19.32 -0.37 -6.90
N PHE A 36 -18.11 0.11 -6.58
CA PHE A 36 -17.65 0.15 -5.19
C PHE A 36 -18.40 1.17 -4.34
N VAL A 37 -18.81 2.32 -4.87
CA VAL A 37 -19.67 3.27 -4.14
C VAL A 37 -21.01 2.62 -3.76
N LYS A 38 -21.60 1.80 -4.65
CA LYS A 38 -22.83 1.07 -4.35
C LYS A 38 -22.64 -0.07 -3.34
N CYS A 39 -21.42 -0.60 -3.25
CA CYS A 39 -21.05 -1.65 -2.31
C CYS A 39 -20.38 -1.11 -1.03
N LEU A 40 -20.40 0.21 -0.79
CA LEU A 40 -19.92 0.75 0.47
C LEU A 40 -20.80 0.25 1.63
N PRO A 41 -20.22 -0.13 2.77
CA PRO A 41 -21.00 -0.54 3.91
C PRO A 41 -21.79 0.62 4.49
N THR A 42 -22.95 0.30 5.04
CA THR A 42 -23.73 1.23 5.85
C THR A 42 -23.02 1.54 7.16
N LEU A 43 -23.39 2.63 7.83
CA LEU A 43 -22.83 2.94 9.15
C LEU A 43 -23.18 1.87 10.20
N GLU A 44 -24.37 1.26 10.09
CA GLU A 44 -24.81 0.18 10.97
C GLU A 44 -23.90 -1.05 10.83
N GLN A 45 -23.61 -1.49 9.60
CA GLN A 45 -22.67 -2.59 9.35
C GLN A 45 -21.27 -2.30 9.89
N ILE A 46 -20.79 -1.05 9.79
CA ILE A 46 -19.50 -0.67 10.37
C ILE A 46 -19.57 -0.72 11.90
N ASP A 47 -20.66 -0.23 12.50
CA ASP A 47 -20.83 -0.17 13.97
C ASP A 47 -20.96 -1.56 14.61
N GLU A 48 -21.51 -2.54 13.90
CA GLU A 48 -21.57 -3.95 14.32
C GLU A 48 -20.17 -4.51 14.62
N GLU A 49 -19.17 -4.09 13.84
CA GLU A 49 -17.80 -4.62 13.89
C GLU A 49 -16.83 -3.68 14.61
N ALA A 50 -17.06 -2.37 14.52
CA ALA A 50 -16.23 -1.32 15.12
C ALA A 50 -16.55 -1.13 16.61
N THR A 51 -16.39 -2.19 17.39
CA THR A 51 -16.67 -2.17 18.83
C THR A 51 -15.41 -1.93 19.67
N VAL A 52 -15.60 -1.53 20.93
CA VAL A 52 -14.49 -1.46 21.90
C VAL A 52 -13.87 -2.84 22.09
N GLU A 53 -14.68 -3.89 22.13
CA GLU A 53 -14.19 -5.27 22.29
C GLU A 53 -13.27 -5.66 21.14
N THR A 54 -13.70 -5.49 19.88
CA THR A 54 -12.90 -5.76 18.67
C THR A 54 -11.53 -5.09 18.72
N LEU A 55 -11.48 -3.85 19.20
CA LEU A 55 -10.26 -3.03 19.20
C LEU A 55 -9.41 -3.19 20.48
N THR A 56 -9.91 -3.85 21.52
CA THR A 56 -9.19 -4.01 22.80
C THR A 56 -8.87 -5.46 23.16
N ASN A 57 -9.54 -6.41 22.51
CA ASN A 57 -9.21 -7.82 22.64
C ASN A 57 -7.79 -8.07 22.12
N GLY A 58 -7.00 -8.78 22.91
CA GLY A 58 -5.64 -9.18 22.53
C GLY A 58 -5.52 -10.69 22.63
N LEU A 59 -5.02 -11.31 21.56
CA LEU A 59 -4.90 -12.77 21.45
C LEU A 59 -3.98 -13.36 22.54
N PHE A 60 -2.86 -12.68 22.81
CA PHE A 60 -1.84 -13.15 23.75
C PHE A 60 -1.39 -12.10 24.75
N VAL A 61 -1.94 -10.88 24.69
CA VAL A 61 -1.51 -9.74 25.51
C VAL A 61 -2.72 -8.96 26.03
N GLY A 62 -2.59 -8.36 27.21
CA GLY A 62 -3.65 -7.50 27.77
C GLY A 62 -3.75 -6.13 27.08
N PRO A 63 -4.86 -5.38 27.29
CA PRO A 63 -5.12 -4.12 26.59
C PRO A 63 -4.02 -3.07 26.72
N ALA A 64 -3.43 -2.89 27.91
CA ALA A 64 -2.36 -1.92 28.13
C ALA A 64 -1.10 -2.26 27.31
N THR A 65 -0.70 -3.53 27.27
CA THR A 65 0.44 -3.99 26.48
C THR A 65 0.16 -3.86 24.98
N LEU A 66 -1.05 -4.25 24.55
CA LEU A 66 -1.50 -4.08 23.16
C LEU A 66 -1.42 -2.62 22.72
N ALA A 67 -1.91 -1.71 23.55
CA ALA A 67 -1.84 -0.27 23.31
C ALA A 67 -0.41 0.23 23.12
N ILE A 68 0.50 -0.13 24.02
CA ILE A 68 1.91 0.28 23.95
C ILE A 68 2.55 -0.24 22.66
N ILE A 69 2.36 -1.51 22.32
CA ILE A 69 2.93 -2.11 21.10
C ILE A 69 2.43 -1.36 19.87
N ARG A 70 1.11 -1.18 19.73
CA ARG A 70 0.50 -0.48 18.58
C ARG A 70 0.99 0.96 18.49
N LEU A 71 1.07 1.71 19.60
CA LEU A 71 1.58 3.08 19.60
C LEU A 71 3.07 3.18 19.25
N LEU A 72 3.89 2.21 19.67
CA LEU A 72 5.30 2.13 19.26
C LEU A 72 5.44 1.85 17.76
N ILE A 73 4.62 0.95 17.21
CA ILE A 73 4.56 0.70 15.75
C ILE A 73 4.13 1.97 15.02
N ALA A 74 3.09 2.66 15.51
CA ALA A 74 2.63 3.93 14.93
C ALA A 74 3.74 4.99 14.91
N ALA A 75 4.43 5.17 16.04
CA ALA A 75 5.54 6.11 16.16
C ALA A 75 6.69 5.77 15.19
N PHE A 76 7.02 4.48 15.04
CA PHE A 76 8.03 4.03 14.08
C PHE A 76 7.59 4.31 12.63
N VAL A 77 6.37 3.92 12.27
CA VAL A 77 5.83 4.07 10.91
C VAL A 77 5.74 5.55 10.51
N LEU A 78 5.16 6.38 11.37
CA LEU A 78 5.06 7.82 11.15
C LEU A 78 6.43 8.51 11.21
N GLY A 79 7.36 8.01 12.04
CA GLY A 79 8.74 8.46 12.07
C GLY A 79 9.47 8.23 10.75
N VAL A 80 9.30 7.06 10.12
CA VAL A 80 9.85 6.77 8.78
C VAL A 80 9.24 7.69 7.71
N VAL A 81 7.93 7.97 7.78
CA VAL A 81 7.27 8.93 6.89
C VAL A 81 7.81 10.35 7.11
N ALA A 82 7.93 10.79 8.35
CA ALA A 82 8.45 12.11 8.70
C ALA A 82 9.90 12.29 8.23
N MET A 83 10.77 11.30 8.50
CA MET A 83 12.15 11.28 8.00
C MET A 83 12.20 11.40 6.47
N ARG A 84 11.23 10.80 5.77
CA ARG A 84 11.15 10.85 4.31
C ARG A 84 10.71 12.22 3.77
N VAL A 85 9.77 12.87 4.44
CA VAL A 85 9.26 14.20 4.08
C VAL A 85 10.29 15.29 4.42
N LEU A 86 10.90 15.21 5.60
CA LEU A 86 11.85 16.21 6.12
C LEU A 86 13.28 15.99 5.62
N GLY A 87 13.60 14.81 5.08
CA GLY A 87 14.92 14.45 4.59
C GLY A 87 15.28 15.09 3.23
N PRO A 88 16.48 14.78 2.70
CA PRO A 88 17.00 15.36 1.46
C PRO A 88 16.23 14.97 0.18
N GLY A 89 15.26 14.06 0.29
CA GLY A 89 14.47 13.54 -0.83
C GLY A 89 15.16 12.46 -1.65
N LEU A 90 14.54 12.04 -2.75
CA LEU A 90 15.17 11.19 -3.79
C LEU A 90 14.79 11.71 -5.16
N SER A 91 15.63 11.40 -6.15
CA SER A 91 15.34 11.64 -7.56
C SER A 91 15.31 10.33 -8.34
N PRO A 92 14.31 9.43 -8.11
CA PRO A 92 14.18 8.22 -8.90
C PRO A 92 13.95 8.58 -10.37
N GLN A 93 14.57 7.80 -11.26
CA GLN A 93 14.29 7.86 -12.69
C GLN A 93 13.45 6.64 -13.07
N PRO A 94 12.16 6.80 -13.39
CA PRO A 94 11.28 5.70 -13.75
C PRO A 94 11.80 4.93 -14.96
N THR A 95 11.62 3.62 -14.94
CA THR A 95 11.96 2.77 -16.07
C THR A 95 10.67 2.38 -16.79
N TYR A 96 10.37 3.05 -17.90
CA TYR A 96 9.19 2.75 -18.71
C TYR A 96 9.38 1.51 -19.59
N LEU A 97 8.27 0.92 -20.03
CA LEU A 97 8.26 -0.18 -20.99
C LEU A 97 8.71 0.29 -22.39
N PRO A 98 9.25 -0.59 -23.25
CA PRO A 98 9.74 -0.22 -24.57
C PRO A 98 8.71 0.48 -25.48
N GLN A 99 7.42 0.17 -25.30
CA GLN A 99 6.31 0.73 -26.06
C GLN A 99 5.84 2.11 -25.53
N SER A 100 6.39 2.55 -24.41
CA SER A 100 6.06 3.85 -23.82
C SER A 100 6.47 4.98 -24.75
N LYS A 101 5.60 5.99 -24.87
CA LYS A 101 5.92 7.24 -25.55
C LYS A 101 6.54 8.27 -24.60
N LEU A 102 6.69 7.95 -23.32
CA LEU A 102 7.24 8.85 -22.30
C LEU A 102 8.77 8.84 -22.34
N LYS A 103 9.35 10.04 -22.24
CA LYS A 103 10.77 10.21 -22.01
C LYS A 103 11.04 10.03 -20.51
N SER A 104 11.86 9.04 -20.16
CA SER A 104 12.25 8.81 -18.76
C SER A 104 13.17 9.94 -18.26
N ALA A 105 12.72 10.67 -17.24
CA ALA A 105 13.47 11.73 -16.57
C ALA A 105 13.47 11.53 -15.04
N PRO A 106 14.46 12.06 -14.31
CA PRO A 106 14.44 12.06 -12.85
C PRO A 106 13.20 12.79 -12.31
N ILE A 107 12.55 12.21 -11.31
CA ILE A 107 11.42 12.81 -10.59
C ILE A 107 11.93 13.27 -9.23
N ARG A 108 11.98 14.57 -8.97
CA ARG A 108 12.44 15.10 -7.67
C ARG A 108 11.36 14.97 -6.59
N LEU A 109 11.52 13.98 -5.72
CA LEU A 109 10.66 13.69 -4.58
C LEU A 109 11.27 14.24 -3.29
N VAL A 110 10.91 15.48 -2.94
CA VAL A 110 11.35 16.19 -1.72
C VAL A 110 10.12 16.77 -1.01
N GLY A 111 10.15 16.88 0.32
CA GLY A 111 9.03 17.45 1.08
C GLY A 111 7.76 16.60 0.93
N LEU A 112 6.62 17.26 0.79
CA LEU A 112 5.33 16.58 0.57
C LEU A 112 5.28 15.80 -0.75
N ARG A 113 6.09 16.16 -1.76
CA ARG A 113 6.19 15.35 -3.00
C ARG A 113 6.75 13.96 -2.73
N SER A 114 7.49 13.77 -1.64
CA SER A 114 7.94 12.44 -1.22
C SER A 114 6.79 11.48 -0.94
N LEU A 115 5.58 11.97 -0.66
CA LEU A 115 4.37 11.17 -0.45
C LEU A 115 3.68 10.73 -1.76
N ALA A 116 4.19 11.11 -2.93
CA ALA A 116 3.60 10.71 -4.22
C ALA A 116 3.58 9.19 -4.50
N PRO A 117 4.56 8.38 -4.07
CA PRO A 117 4.49 6.92 -4.24
C PRO A 117 3.34 6.31 -3.42
N PHE A 118 2.62 5.35 -4.00
CA PHE A 118 1.52 4.65 -3.33
C PHE A 118 1.97 3.98 -2.03
N THR A 119 3.19 3.44 -2.01
CA THR A 119 3.82 2.89 -0.79
C THR A 119 3.70 3.85 0.39
N LEU A 120 3.82 5.17 0.17
CA LEU A 120 3.77 6.12 1.29
C LEU A 120 2.35 6.48 1.71
N TRP A 121 1.37 6.38 0.81
CA TRP A 121 -0.03 6.45 1.19
C TRP A 121 -0.36 5.29 2.13
N CYS A 122 0.09 4.08 1.79
CA CYS A 122 -0.08 2.91 2.64
C CYS A 122 0.65 3.06 3.98
N TRP A 123 1.85 3.64 4.01
CA TRP A 123 2.59 3.88 5.28
C TRP A 123 1.91 4.92 6.17
N VAL A 124 1.43 6.04 5.60
CA VAL A 124 0.66 7.03 6.36
C VAL A 124 -0.57 6.37 6.95
N LEU A 125 -1.32 5.64 6.13
CA LEU A 125 -2.54 4.97 6.56
C LEU A 125 -2.26 3.89 7.62
N LEU A 126 -1.21 3.10 7.47
CA LEU A 126 -0.79 2.10 8.45
C LEU A 126 -0.38 2.76 9.79
N GLY A 127 0.35 3.86 9.74
CA GLY A 127 0.74 4.61 10.94
C GLY A 127 -0.47 5.21 11.67
N VAL A 128 -1.41 5.78 10.91
CA VAL A 128 -2.69 6.28 11.45
C VAL A 128 -3.51 5.12 12.02
N THR A 129 -3.57 3.98 11.34
CA THR A 129 -4.25 2.78 11.82
C THR A 129 -3.73 2.38 13.19
N PHE A 130 -2.42 2.15 13.33
CA PHE A 130 -1.82 1.77 14.61
C PHE A 130 -1.93 2.85 15.69
N ALA A 131 -1.97 4.13 15.32
CA ALA A 131 -2.21 5.21 16.28
C ALA A 131 -3.64 5.14 16.84
N LEU A 132 -4.64 4.96 15.97
CA LEU A 132 -6.04 4.85 16.35
C LEU A 132 -6.29 3.56 17.15
N THR A 133 -5.85 2.42 16.62
CA THR A 133 -6.02 1.11 17.26
C THR A 133 -5.18 0.96 18.52
N GLY A 134 -4.11 1.75 18.72
CA GLY A 134 -3.36 1.82 19.97
C GLY A 134 -3.98 2.75 21.01
N THR A 135 -4.65 3.83 20.58
CA THR A 135 -5.31 4.78 21.48
C THR A 135 -6.55 4.19 22.14
N VAL A 136 -7.33 3.38 21.42
CA VAL A 136 -8.54 2.72 21.94
C VAL A 136 -8.26 1.83 23.18
N PRO A 137 -7.37 0.83 23.13
CA PRO A 137 -7.01 0.02 24.28
C PRO A 137 -6.26 0.80 25.37
N LEU A 138 -5.56 1.89 25.04
CA LEU A 138 -4.97 2.78 26.04
C LEU A 138 -6.08 3.44 26.88
N LEU A 139 -7.05 4.06 26.22
CA LEU A 139 -8.19 4.70 26.90
C LEU A 139 -9.00 3.68 27.69
N TYR A 140 -9.23 2.48 27.14
CA TYR A 140 -9.88 1.40 27.86
C TYR A 140 -9.12 0.99 29.13
N ALA A 141 -7.79 0.78 29.03
CA ALA A 141 -6.95 0.41 30.18
C ALA A 141 -6.87 1.52 31.25
N MET A 142 -7.11 2.77 30.88
CA MET A 142 -7.15 3.92 31.80
C MET A 142 -8.56 4.19 32.36
N ASP A 143 -9.56 3.38 32.01
CA ASP A 143 -10.98 3.63 32.34
C ASP A 143 -11.48 4.99 31.83
N ARG A 144 -11.01 5.38 30.64
CA ARG A 144 -11.31 6.66 29.96
C ARG A 144 -12.07 6.47 28.64
N THR A 145 -12.96 5.49 28.60
CA THR A 145 -13.84 5.25 27.45
C THR A 145 -14.81 6.42 27.20
N ASP A 146 -15.03 7.30 28.19
CA ASP A 146 -15.76 8.56 28.07
C ASP A 146 -15.18 9.51 27.00
N LEU A 147 -13.88 9.41 26.72
CA LEU A 147 -13.21 10.24 25.70
C LEU A 147 -13.34 9.65 24.28
N MET A 148 -13.94 8.47 24.14
CA MET A 148 -13.95 7.74 22.88
C MET A 148 -15.19 8.07 22.04
N HIS A 149 -15.03 8.92 21.03
CA HIS A 149 -16.09 9.18 20.05
C HIS A 149 -16.26 7.98 19.09
N PRO A 150 -17.48 7.58 18.67
CA PRO A 150 -17.72 6.43 17.77
C PRO A 150 -16.86 6.42 16.49
N TRP A 151 -16.63 7.59 15.88
CA TRP A 151 -15.73 7.72 14.73
C TRP A 151 -14.29 7.25 14.98
N HIS A 152 -13.78 7.23 16.22
CA HIS A 152 -12.47 6.65 16.50
C HIS A 152 -12.47 5.14 16.21
N LEU A 153 -13.50 4.43 16.65
CA LEU A 153 -13.64 2.98 16.43
C LEU A 153 -13.80 2.68 14.93
N ARG A 154 -14.72 3.39 14.27
CA ARG A 154 -14.97 3.25 12.82
C ARG A 154 -13.70 3.50 12.03
N LEU A 155 -13.01 4.62 12.26
CA LEU A 155 -11.80 4.95 11.52
C LEU A 155 -10.66 3.98 11.82
N ALA A 156 -10.54 3.47 13.06
CA ALA A 156 -9.55 2.46 13.40
C ALA A 156 -9.75 1.18 12.59
N LEU A 157 -10.99 0.66 12.55
CA LEU A 157 -11.35 -0.52 11.78
C LEU A 157 -11.15 -0.31 10.28
N LEU A 158 -11.79 0.71 9.70
CA LEU A 158 -11.73 0.97 8.26
C LEU A 158 -10.30 1.25 7.78
N ALA A 159 -9.48 1.95 8.57
CA ALA A 159 -8.09 2.19 8.21
C ALA A 159 -7.28 0.88 8.20
N PHE A 160 -7.57 -0.05 9.11
CA PHE A 160 -6.95 -1.38 9.12
C PHE A 160 -7.36 -2.22 7.90
N GLU A 161 -8.65 -2.29 7.60
CA GLU A 161 -9.20 -3.03 6.44
C GLU A 161 -8.63 -2.57 5.10
N VAL A 162 -8.21 -1.31 5.01
CA VAL A 162 -7.49 -0.79 3.85
C VAL A 162 -6.00 -1.07 3.94
N SER A 163 -5.38 -0.80 5.10
CA SER A 163 -3.94 -0.94 5.29
C SER A 163 -3.44 -2.36 5.10
N ALA A 164 -4.20 -3.35 5.57
CA ALA A 164 -3.81 -4.75 5.55
C ALA A 164 -3.62 -5.29 4.12
N PRO A 165 -4.65 -5.32 3.26
CA PRO A 165 -4.49 -5.82 1.89
C PRO A 165 -3.61 -4.92 1.03
N CYS A 166 -3.60 -3.59 1.26
CA CYS A 166 -2.71 -2.69 0.53
C CYS A 166 -1.23 -2.94 0.86
N SER A 167 -0.90 -3.30 2.10
CA SER A 167 0.48 -3.62 2.49
C SER A 167 1.00 -4.82 1.71
N PHE A 168 0.19 -5.87 1.58
CA PHE A 168 0.52 -7.05 0.76
C PHE A 168 0.58 -6.73 -0.72
N LEU A 169 -0.34 -5.91 -1.24
CA LEU A 169 -0.32 -5.45 -2.63
C LEU A 169 1.01 -4.75 -2.95
N VAL A 170 1.44 -3.81 -2.12
CA VAL A 170 2.70 -3.07 -2.31
C VAL A 170 3.89 -4.02 -2.33
N SER A 171 4.02 -4.91 -1.34
CA SER A 171 5.13 -5.86 -1.26
C SER A 171 5.15 -6.81 -2.46
N THR A 172 3.99 -7.29 -2.87
CA THR A 172 3.82 -8.18 -4.04
C THR A 172 4.21 -7.47 -5.33
N VAL A 173 3.71 -6.25 -5.56
CA VAL A 173 4.05 -5.44 -6.75
C VAL A 173 5.55 -5.12 -6.78
N VAL A 174 6.16 -4.81 -5.64
CA VAL A 174 7.61 -4.60 -5.56
C VAL A 174 8.38 -5.88 -5.89
N LYS A 175 8.00 -7.01 -5.30
CA LYS A 175 8.66 -8.31 -5.45
C LYS A 175 8.56 -8.85 -6.88
N PHE A 176 7.37 -8.81 -7.48
CA PHE A 176 7.08 -9.49 -8.73
C PHE A 176 7.03 -8.59 -9.97
N ALA A 177 6.75 -7.29 -9.82
CA ALA A 177 6.68 -6.37 -10.96
C ALA A 177 7.84 -5.38 -11.00
N LEU A 178 8.01 -4.55 -9.96
CA LEU A 178 8.96 -3.42 -9.98
C LEU A 178 10.41 -3.89 -9.93
N TRP A 179 10.75 -4.79 -9.00
CA TRP A 179 12.12 -5.26 -8.87
C TRP A 179 12.61 -6.01 -10.10
N PRO A 180 11.89 -7.04 -10.62
CA PRO A 180 12.37 -7.78 -11.78
C PRO A 180 12.49 -6.88 -13.01
N HIS A 181 11.58 -5.92 -13.18
CA HIS A 181 11.65 -4.94 -14.26
C HIS A 181 12.87 -4.03 -14.15
N ALA A 182 13.14 -3.49 -12.95
CA ALA A 182 14.30 -2.65 -12.70
C ALA A 182 15.63 -3.40 -12.92
N TYR A 183 15.69 -4.66 -12.48
CA TYR A 183 16.86 -5.51 -12.69
C TYR A 183 17.09 -5.83 -14.18
N ARG A 184 16.04 -6.21 -14.91
CA ARG A 184 16.16 -6.46 -16.36
C ARG A 184 16.60 -5.23 -17.15
N SER A 185 16.22 -4.04 -16.69
CA SER A 185 16.46 -2.79 -17.43
C SER A 185 17.81 -2.15 -17.14
N LYS A 186 18.30 -2.22 -15.89
CA LYS A 186 19.55 -1.55 -15.47
C LYS A 186 20.48 -2.46 -14.63
N GLY A 187 20.25 -3.77 -14.61
CA GLY A 187 21.02 -4.71 -13.79
C GLY A 187 20.91 -4.43 -12.28
N SER A 188 21.99 -4.68 -11.55
CA SER A 188 22.06 -4.42 -10.10
C SER A 188 21.88 -2.95 -9.73
N GLU A 189 22.23 -2.04 -10.63
CA GLU A 189 22.08 -0.59 -10.41
C GLU A 189 20.61 -0.18 -10.34
N GLY A 190 19.76 -0.80 -11.16
CA GLY A 190 18.31 -0.55 -11.15
C GLY A 190 17.63 -0.91 -9.84
N THR A 191 18.22 -1.81 -9.04
CA THR A 191 17.62 -2.31 -7.80
C THR A 191 18.14 -1.62 -6.54
N LYS A 192 19.03 -0.63 -6.67
CA LYS A 192 19.64 0.07 -5.52
C LYS A 192 18.62 0.67 -4.56
N ILE A 193 17.55 1.29 -5.07
CA ILE A 193 16.50 1.90 -4.24
C ILE A 193 15.78 0.84 -3.40
N PHE A 194 15.47 -0.32 -3.99
CA PHE A 194 14.79 -1.39 -3.28
C PHE A 194 15.68 -2.10 -2.25
N ARG A 195 17.01 -2.12 -2.47
CA ARG A 195 18.01 -2.67 -1.53
C ARG A 195 18.39 -1.71 -0.40
N SER A 196 18.05 -0.43 -0.53
CA SER A 196 18.31 0.53 0.54
C SER A 196 17.57 0.14 1.81
N PHE A 197 18.10 0.52 2.99
CA PHE A 197 17.43 0.31 4.27
C PHE A 197 15.97 0.79 4.22
N TYR A 198 15.75 1.99 3.68
CA TYR A 198 14.42 2.55 3.49
C TYR A 198 13.53 1.68 2.58
N GLY A 199 14.06 1.18 1.46
CA GLY A 199 13.33 0.29 0.56
C GLY A 199 12.97 -1.04 1.23
N ILE A 200 13.88 -1.64 2.00
CA ILE A 200 13.61 -2.88 2.73
C ILE A 200 12.54 -2.65 3.80
N VAL A 201 12.68 -1.57 4.59
CA VAL A 201 11.72 -1.19 5.63
C VAL A 201 10.34 -0.99 5.01
N THR A 202 10.24 -0.12 4.00
CA THR A 202 8.94 0.29 3.45
C THR A 202 8.21 -0.78 2.65
N HIS A 203 8.92 -1.75 2.09
CA HIS A 203 8.31 -2.82 1.29
C HIS A 203 8.15 -4.15 2.03
N ASN A 204 8.75 -4.33 3.21
CA ASN A 204 8.64 -5.59 3.96
C ASN A 204 8.07 -5.42 5.37
N LEU A 205 8.43 -4.36 6.10
CA LEU A 205 7.97 -4.23 7.50
C LEU A 205 6.47 -3.91 7.59
N ASN A 206 5.89 -3.29 6.57
CA ASN A 206 4.44 -3.08 6.50
C ASN A 206 3.66 -4.41 6.58
N VAL A 207 4.09 -5.42 5.81
CA VAL A 207 3.53 -6.77 5.84
C VAL A 207 3.71 -7.41 7.20
N ILE A 208 4.90 -7.31 7.78
CA ILE A 208 5.19 -7.89 9.10
C ILE A 208 4.30 -7.26 10.17
N PHE A 209 4.12 -5.94 10.18
CA PHE A 209 3.24 -5.28 11.14
C PHE A 209 1.78 -5.70 10.99
N VAL A 210 1.26 -5.75 9.76
CA VAL A 210 -0.12 -6.17 9.52
C VAL A 210 -0.34 -7.63 9.94
N ILE A 211 0.55 -8.55 9.56
CA ILE A 211 0.40 -9.96 9.93
C ILE A 211 0.55 -10.14 11.43
N ALA A 212 1.49 -9.44 12.07
CA ALA A 212 1.61 -9.47 13.52
C ALA A 212 0.33 -8.95 14.20
N GLU A 213 -0.31 -7.92 13.64
CA GLU A 213 -1.56 -7.39 14.18
C GLU A 213 -2.69 -8.43 14.17
N VAL A 214 -2.88 -9.10 13.03
CA VAL A 214 -3.89 -10.17 12.88
C VAL A 214 -3.51 -11.40 13.69
N ALA A 215 -2.29 -11.92 13.53
CA ALA A 215 -1.94 -13.24 14.04
C ALA A 215 -1.41 -13.21 15.47
N LEU A 216 -0.84 -12.12 15.98
CA LEU A 216 -0.12 -12.15 17.27
C LEU A 216 -0.61 -11.11 18.29
N LEU A 217 -1.28 -10.05 17.84
CA LEU A 217 -1.68 -8.95 18.69
C LEU A 217 -3.19 -8.94 18.91
N GLY A 218 -3.92 -8.15 18.13
CA GLY A 218 -5.34 -7.89 18.37
C GLY A 218 -6.31 -8.77 17.60
N GLY A 219 -5.86 -9.46 16.54
CA GLY A 219 -6.79 -10.17 15.67
C GLY A 219 -7.81 -9.22 15.04
N LEU A 220 -7.35 -8.05 14.56
CA LEU A 220 -8.26 -7.08 13.95
C LEU A 220 -8.88 -7.69 12.69
N PRO A 221 -10.23 -7.69 12.60
CA PRO A 221 -10.90 -8.35 11.50
C PRO A 221 -10.79 -7.51 10.22
N VAL A 222 -10.90 -8.20 9.09
CA VAL A 222 -11.20 -7.58 7.80
C VAL A 222 -12.55 -8.07 7.33
N VAL A 223 -13.57 -7.21 7.34
CA VAL A 223 -14.95 -7.65 7.19
C VAL A 223 -15.33 -7.73 5.72
N MET A 224 -15.81 -8.88 5.24
CA MET A 224 -16.09 -9.07 3.80
C MET A 224 -17.15 -8.10 3.25
N SER A 225 -18.12 -7.68 4.07
CA SER A 225 -19.13 -6.68 3.69
C SER A 225 -18.52 -5.29 3.44
N HIS A 226 -17.30 -5.03 3.92
CA HIS A 226 -16.58 -3.76 3.77
C HIS A 226 -15.60 -3.75 2.59
N VAL A 227 -15.60 -4.80 1.75
CA VAL A 227 -14.64 -5.02 0.64
C VAL A 227 -14.47 -3.83 -0.31
N ALA A 228 -15.48 -2.97 -0.44
CA ALA A 228 -15.43 -1.82 -1.32
C ALA A 228 -14.46 -0.71 -0.87
N ILE A 229 -14.10 -0.64 0.41
CA ILE A 229 -13.34 0.49 0.97
C ILE A 229 -11.91 0.50 0.42
N SER A 230 -11.22 -0.64 0.38
CA SER A 230 -9.82 -0.71 -0.07
C SER A 230 -9.65 -0.38 -1.57
N PRO A 231 -10.48 -0.92 -2.49
CA PRO A 231 -10.50 -0.49 -3.87
C PRO A 231 -10.75 1.01 -4.06
N MET A 232 -11.62 1.64 -3.26
CA MET A 232 -11.88 3.08 -3.36
C MET A 232 -10.62 3.92 -3.10
N VAL A 233 -9.78 3.51 -2.13
CA VAL A 233 -8.47 4.16 -1.89
C VAL A 233 -7.51 3.95 -3.07
N GLY A 234 -7.50 2.75 -3.65
CA GLY A 234 -6.73 2.46 -4.87
C GLY A 234 -7.16 3.31 -6.07
N LEU A 235 -8.47 3.48 -6.30
CA LEU A 235 -9.01 4.33 -7.36
C LEU A 235 -8.68 5.80 -7.12
N ALA A 236 -8.79 6.28 -5.88
CA ALA A 236 -8.37 7.64 -5.51
C ALA A 236 -6.88 7.88 -5.84
N TYR A 237 -6.02 6.90 -5.57
CA TYR A 237 -4.61 6.98 -5.93
C TYR A 237 -4.38 7.05 -7.45
N ILE A 238 -5.13 6.28 -8.25
CA ILE A 238 -5.03 6.33 -9.72
C ILE A 238 -5.37 7.73 -10.23
N ILE A 239 -6.46 8.33 -9.73
CA ILE A 239 -6.86 9.70 -10.08
C ILE A 239 -5.77 10.70 -9.67
N PHE A 240 -5.23 10.57 -8.47
CA PHE A 240 -4.12 11.37 -7.99
C PHE A 240 -2.89 11.26 -8.91
N ALA A 241 -2.51 10.04 -9.30
CA ALA A 241 -1.35 9.80 -10.15
C ALA A 241 -1.52 10.42 -11.54
N TRP A 242 -2.72 10.34 -12.13
CA TRP A 242 -3.03 11.01 -13.40
C TRP A 242 -2.99 12.54 -13.26
N ALA A 243 -3.56 13.09 -12.19
CA ALA A 243 -3.53 14.53 -11.94
C ALA A 243 -2.11 15.08 -11.72
N MET A 244 -1.23 14.26 -11.15
CA MET A 244 0.16 14.63 -10.83
C MET A 244 1.15 14.38 -11.97
N ALA A 245 0.77 13.68 -13.04
CA ALA A 245 1.68 13.25 -14.09
C ALA A 245 2.52 14.41 -14.68
N ASN A 246 1.90 15.55 -14.96
CA ASN A 246 2.58 16.72 -15.51
C ASN A 246 3.32 17.58 -14.46
N ARG A 247 3.20 17.25 -13.17
CA ARG A 247 3.72 18.05 -12.04
C ARG A 247 4.89 17.39 -11.31
N LEU A 248 5.12 16.10 -11.57
CA LEU A 248 6.17 15.31 -10.91
C LEU A 248 7.55 15.51 -11.55
N GLY A 249 7.60 15.67 -12.88
CA GLY A 249 8.84 15.87 -13.63
C GLY A 249 9.45 17.26 -13.47
N GLU A 250 10.69 17.40 -13.91
CA GLU A 250 11.34 18.70 -14.13
C GLU A 250 10.72 19.41 -15.34
N GLU A 251 10.88 20.74 -15.40
CA GLU A 251 10.39 21.53 -16.52
C GLU A 251 10.99 21.03 -17.84
N GLY A 252 10.14 20.85 -18.87
CA GLY A 252 10.56 20.31 -20.17
C GLY A 252 10.76 18.79 -20.22
N SER A 253 10.52 18.04 -19.14
CA SER A 253 10.60 16.57 -19.14
C SER A 253 9.32 15.87 -19.62
N GLY A 254 8.21 16.60 -19.74
CA GLY A 254 6.89 16.06 -20.08
C GLY A 254 6.25 15.28 -18.91
N PRO A 255 5.14 14.57 -19.16
CA PRO A 255 4.44 13.78 -18.15
C PRO A 255 5.32 12.64 -17.60
N GLN A 256 5.31 12.46 -16.28
CA GLN A 256 6.05 11.42 -15.59
C GLN A 256 5.14 10.60 -14.66
N TYR A 257 5.30 9.28 -14.69
CA TYR A 257 4.67 8.35 -13.78
C TYR A 257 5.74 7.60 -12.99
N LEU A 258 5.54 7.47 -11.67
CA LEU A 258 6.42 6.70 -10.80
C LEU A 258 6.45 5.21 -11.17
N TYR A 259 5.34 4.71 -11.73
CA TYR A 259 5.17 3.31 -12.06
C TYR A 259 4.83 3.14 -13.54
N PHE A 260 5.52 2.22 -14.22
CA PHE A 260 5.32 1.97 -15.64
C PHE A 260 3.90 1.48 -15.97
N PHE A 261 3.22 0.83 -15.02
CA PHE A 261 1.85 0.35 -15.21
C PHE A 261 0.78 1.45 -15.10
N LEU A 262 1.16 2.66 -14.67
CA LEU A 262 0.30 3.86 -14.71
C LEU A 262 0.54 4.73 -15.94
N ASP A 263 1.54 4.38 -16.76
CA ASP A 263 1.84 5.09 -18.00
C ASP A 263 0.63 5.00 -18.95
N THR A 264 0.00 6.16 -19.18
CA THR A 264 -1.21 6.30 -20.00
C THR A 264 -0.95 6.16 -21.50
N THR A 265 0.32 6.24 -21.93
CA THR A 265 0.71 6.11 -23.35
C THR A 265 0.72 4.67 -23.85
N LEU A 266 0.61 3.69 -22.94
CA LEU A 266 0.60 2.26 -23.25
C LEU A 266 -0.80 1.71 -23.62
N GLY A 267 -1.83 2.55 -23.64
CA GLY A 267 -3.19 2.19 -24.05
C GLY A 267 -3.73 1.01 -23.22
N TRP A 268 -4.22 -0.04 -23.90
CA TRP A 268 -4.82 -1.22 -23.25
C TRP A 268 -3.92 -1.92 -22.24
N THR A 269 -2.60 -1.82 -22.38
CA THR A 269 -1.66 -2.39 -21.41
C THR A 269 -1.84 -1.76 -20.04
N THR A 270 -2.06 -0.45 -19.98
CA THR A 270 -2.34 0.30 -18.73
C THR A 270 -3.61 -0.25 -18.09
N THR A 271 -4.71 -0.38 -18.84
CA THR A 271 -5.99 -0.90 -18.30
C THR A 271 -5.85 -2.33 -17.79
N LYS A 272 -5.18 -3.21 -18.54
CA LYS A 272 -4.92 -4.58 -18.08
C LYS A 272 -4.15 -4.60 -16.76
N ALA A 273 -3.18 -3.69 -16.60
CA ALA A 273 -2.44 -3.57 -15.36
C ALA A 273 -3.31 -3.05 -14.20
N LEU A 274 -4.19 -2.07 -14.44
CA LEU A 274 -5.15 -1.59 -13.42
C LEU A 274 -6.12 -2.69 -12.98
N VAL A 275 -6.64 -3.48 -13.93
CA VAL A 275 -7.49 -4.64 -13.63
C VAL A 275 -6.71 -5.67 -12.80
N ALA A 276 -5.47 -6.00 -13.19
CA ALA A 276 -4.66 -6.94 -12.44
C ALA A 276 -4.37 -6.47 -11.02
N LEU A 277 -4.06 -5.18 -10.83
CA LEU A 277 -3.85 -4.59 -9.50
C LEU A 277 -5.11 -4.67 -8.64
N LEU A 278 -6.29 -4.39 -9.22
CA LEU A 278 -7.57 -4.52 -8.52
C LEU A 278 -7.83 -5.97 -8.10
N LEU A 279 -7.63 -6.93 -9.00
CA LEU A 279 -7.83 -8.35 -8.69
C LEU A 279 -6.90 -8.82 -7.57
N VAL A 280 -5.62 -8.45 -7.62
CA VAL A 280 -4.66 -8.79 -6.56
C VAL A 280 -5.05 -8.15 -5.22
N LEU A 281 -5.52 -6.90 -5.24
CA LEU A 281 -6.02 -6.24 -4.03
C LEU A 281 -7.22 -6.98 -3.43
N LEU A 282 -8.18 -7.37 -4.26
CA LEU A 282 -9.37 -8.12 -3.82
C LEU A 282 -9.00 -9.51 -3.29
N ILE A 283 -8.04 -10.21 -3.91
CA ILE A 283 -7.53 -11.49 -3.40
C ILE A 283 -6.95 -11.32 -2.00
N PHE A 284 -6.13 -10.27 -1.78
CA PHE A 284 -5.59 -10.02 -0.44
C PHE A 284 -6.67 -9.60 0.55
N TYR A 285 -7.65 -8.81 0.13
CA TYR A 285 -8.78 -8.45 0.99
C TYR A 285 -9.52 -9.70 1.47
N VAL A 286 -9.90 -10.59 0.53
CA VAL A 286 -10.57 -11.86 0.85
C VAL A 286 -9.69 -12.73 1.74
N ALA A 287 -8.39 -12.83 1.45
CA ALA A 287 -7.47 -13.61 2.28
C ALA A 287 -7.42 -13.11 3.72
N PHE A 288 -7.43 -11.79 3.94
CA PHE A 288 -7.52 -11.22 5.29
C PHE A 288 -8.90 -11.38 5.92
N SER A 289 -9.98 -11.44 5.14
CA SER A 289 -11.32 -11.64 5.72
C SER A 289 -11.59 -13.04 6.25
N VAL A 290 -10.76 -14.01 5.87
CA VAL A 290 -10.90 -15.42 6.30
C VAL A 290 -9.72 -15.88 7.15
N ILE A 291 -8.72 -15.02 7.39
CA ILE A 291 -7.50 -15.45 8.08
C ILE A 291 -7.77 -15.75 9.55
N ASP A 292 -8.67 -15.00 10.19
CA ASP A 292 -9.04 -15.20 11.59
C ASP A 292 -9.75 -16.54 11.75
N ASP A 293 -10.75 -16.82 10.90
CA ASP A 293 -11.42 -18.13 10.85
C ASP A 293 -10.39 -19.27 10.69
N VAL A 294 -9.44 -19.12 9.76
CA VAL A 294 -8.40 -20.14 9.52
C VAL A 294 -7.52 -20.32 10.75
N LEU A 295 -7.09 -19.24 11.41
CA LEU A 295 -6.25 -19.31 12.60
C LEU A 295 -6.98 -19.95 13.79
N GLU A 296 -8.27 -19.63 13.97
CA GLU A 296 -9.13 -20.25 14.98
C GLU A 296 -9.29 -21.76 14.75
N HIS A 297 -9.57 -22.18 13.51
CA HIS A 297 -9.74 -23.60 13.16
C HIS A 297 -8.45 -24.43 13.30
N LEU A 298 -7.28 -23.80 13.26
CA LEU A 298 -6.01 -24.50 13.45
C LEU A 298 -5.76 -24.87 14.93
N GLU A 299 -6.64 -24.44 15.87
CA GLU A 299 -6.57 -24.68 17.32
C GLU A 299 -5.17 -24.48 17.93
N GLY A 300 -4.37 -23.67 17.26
CA GLY A 300 -2.97 -23.55 17.52
C GLY A 300 -2.72 -22.44 18.52
N GLY A 301 -2.07 -22.73 19.64
CA GLY A 301 -1.55 -21.67 20.51
C GLY A 301 -0.52 -20.78 19.80
N LEU A 302 0.15 -19.92 20.56
CA LEU A 302 1.13 -18.93 20.07
C LEU A 302 2.09 -19.44 18.97
N LEU A 303 2.53 -20.70 19.04
CA LEU A 303 3.45 -21.29 18.06
C LEU A 303 2.86 -21.34 16.64
N VAL A 304 1.59 -21.70 16.48
CA VAL A 304 0.95 -21.80 15.16
C VAL A 304 0.74 -20.42 14.55
N HIS A 305 0.34 -19.45 15.37
CA HIS A 305 0.25 -18.05 14.96
C HIS A 305 1.61 -17.49 14.53
N LEU A 306 2.69 -17.81 15.27
CA LEU A 306 4.05 -17.41 14.93
C LEU A 306 4.51 -18.02 13.60
N ILE A 307 4.29 -19.32 13.40
CA ILE A 307 4.64 -20.02 12.15
C ILE A 307 3.86 -19.42 10.98
N SER A 308 2.55 -19.22 11.14
CA SER A 308 1.68 -18.59 10.13
C SER A 308 2.20 -17.20 9.78
N CYS A 309 2.59 -16.42 10.79
CA CYS A 309 3.14 -15.09 10.60
C CYS A 309 4.44 -15.11 9.78
N ILE A 310 5.36 -16.03 10.09
CA ILE A 310 6.63 -16.21 9.38
C ILE A 310 6.36 -16.64 7.93
N LEU A 311 5.50 -17.63 7.70
CA LEU A 311 5.20 -18.16 6.37
C LEU A 311 4.56 -17.10 5.46
N ALA A 312 3.55 -16.39 5.96
CA ALA A 312 2.90 -15.31 5.22
C ALA A 312 3.88 -14.16 4.92
N SER A 313 4.73 -13.80 5.90
CA SER A 313 5.78 -12.80 5.70
C SER A 313 6.79 -13.24 4.64
N CYS A 314 7.25 -14.49 4.64
CA CYS A 314 8.18 -15.00 3.63
C CYS A 314 7.57 -15.03 2.22
N LEU A 315 6.27 -15.31 2.12
CA LEU A 315 5.56 -15.34 0.85
C LEU A 315 5.46 -13.95 0.22
N ALA A 316 5.09 -12.93 1.01
CA ALA A 316 4.90 -11.57 0.53
C ALA A 316 6.22 -10.76 0.46
N CYS A 317 7.07 -10.85 1.48
CA CYS A 317 8.29 -10.07 1.58
C CYS A 317 9.36 -10.55 0.60
N LYS A 318 10.24 -9.62 0.24
CA LYS A 318 11.48 -9.91 -0.48
C LYS A 318 12.67 -9.73 0.46
N ILE A 319 13.28 -10.85 0.85
CA ILE A 319 14.37 -10.91 1.84
C ILE A 319 15.76 -10.91 1.16
N ARG A 320 15.84 -10.76 -0.18
CA ARG A 320 17.10 -10.85 -0.95
C ARG A 320 17.28 -9.70 -1.93
#